data_AF-A0A557SSZ2-F1
#
_entry.id   AF-A0A557SSZ2-F1
#
_cell.length_a   1.000
_cell.length_b   1.000
_cell.length_c   1.000
_cell.angle_alpha   90.00
_cell.angle_beta   90.00
_cell.angle_gamma   90.00
#
_symmetry.space_group_name_H-M   'P 1'
#
loop_
_entity.id
_entity.type
_entity.pdbx_description
1 polymer ?
#
loop_
_entity_poly.entity_id
_entity_poly.type
_entity_poly.pdbx_seq_one_letter_code
_entity_poly.pdbx_strand_id
1 'polypeptide(L)'
;MRLKIKVIEESDALTKPFNIKFNKGSKILGFHSDDYQDKILVYFENDETEEKKVRTFRFMEDGDSISNPEEYRYLGTRDSSSRFLFEILSR
;
A
#
# COMPACT_ATOMS: atom_id res chain seq x y z
N MET A 1 14.22 -2.57 -15.18
CA MET A 1 13.43 -2.23 -13.98
C MET A 1 14.10 -1.11 -13.22
N ARG A 2 13.35 -0.08 -12.80
CA ARG A 2 13.85 1.03 -11.99
C ARG A 2 13.04 1.12 -10.70
N LEU A 3 13.72 1.23 -9.56
CA LEU A 3 13.10 1.51 -8.28
C LEU A 3 12.44 2.89 -8.33
N LYS A 4 11.19 2.97 -7.89
CA LYS A 4 10.43 4.21 -7.75
C LYS A 4 9.76 4.27 -6.39
N ILE A 5 9.47 5.50 -5.98
CA ILE A 5 8.78 5.80 -4.73
C ILE A 5 7.51 6.58 -5.07
N LYS A 6 6.39 6.16 -4.51
CA LYS A 6 5.13 6.92 -4.54
C LYS A 6 4.88 7.48 -3.15
N VAL A 7 4.71 8.79 -3.06
CA VAL A 7 4.35 9.49 -1.83
C VAL A 7 2.84 9.68 -1.79
N ILE A 8 2.24 9.44 -0.62
CA ILE A 8 0.80 9.56 -0.37
C ILE A 8 0.63 10.29 0.96
N GLU A 9 -0.28 11.26 0.99
CA GLU A 9 -0.68 11.92 2.22
C GLU A 9 -1.48 10.95 3.09
N GLU A 10 -1.12 10.87 4.37
CA GLU A 10 -1.58 9.83 5.29
C GLU A 10 -2.99 10.09 5.84
N SER A 11 -3.42 11.36 5.87
CA SER A 11 -4.60 11.85 6.60
C SER A 11 -5.89 11.05 6.38
N ASP A 12 -6.10 10.54 5.16
CA ASP A 12 -7.26 9.73 4.79
C ASP A 12 -6.95 8.24 4.62
N ALA A 13 -5.68 7.86 4.52
CA ALA A 13 -5.25 6.49 4.22
C ALA A 13 -5.36 5.56 5.44
N LEU A 14 -5.32 6.12 6.65
CA LEU A 14 -5.33 5.36 7.90
C LEU A 14 -6.67 4.72 8.24
N THR A 15 -7.78 5.33 7.81
CA THR A 15 -9.13 4.97 8.29
C THR A 15 -9.98 4.29 7.23
N LYS A 16 -9.62 4.40 5.95
CA LYS A 16 -10.39 3.86 4.82
C LYS A 16 -9.47 3.31 3.73
N PRO A 17 -9.96 2.37 2.90
CA PRO A 17 -9.22 1.93 1.73
C PRO A 17 -8.88 3.09 0.78
N PHE A 18 -7.71 3.03 0.17
CA PHE A 18 -7.22 4.04 -0.76
C PHE A 18 -6.62 3.42 -2.02
N ASN A 19 -6.67 4.17 -3.12
CA ASN A 19 -6.28 3.70 -4.45
C ASN A 19 -5.00 4.36 -4.94
N ILE A 20 -4.09 3.56 -5.48
CA ILE A 20 -2.89 4.05 -6.17
C ILE A 20 -2.87 3.51 -7.59
N LYS A 21 -2.56 4.39 -8.55
CA LYS A 21 -2.32 4.03 -9.95
C LYS A 21 -0.85 3.68 -10.16
N PHE A 22 -0.60 2.46 -10.62
CA PHE A 22 0.73 1.99 -11.04
C PHE A 22 0.71 1.60 -12.52
N ASN A 23 1.89 1.47 -13.13
CA ASN A 23 1.98 0.78 -14.41
C ASN A 23 1.61 -0.70 -14.20
N LYS A 24 0.93 -1.30 -15.18
CA LYS A 24 0.70 -2.75 -15.18
C LYS A 24 2.04 -3.48 -15.12
N GLY A 25 2.09 -4.60 -14.40
CA GLY A 25 3.35 -5.30 -14.14
C GLY A 25 4.21 -4.72 -13.01
N SER A 26 3.88 -3.54 -12.46
CA SER A 26 4.63 -2.97 -11.34
C SER A 26 4.59 -3.88 -10.12
N LYS A 27 5.77 -4.16 -9.55
CA LYS A 27 5.92 -4.97 -8.34
C LYS A 27 6.09 -4.07 -7.14
N ILE A 28 5.20 -4.16 -6.17
CA ILE A 28 5.36 -3.46 -4.88
C ILE A 28 6.37 -4.24 -4.05
N LEU A 29 7.35 -3.52 -3.51
CA LEU A 29 8.42 -4.08 -2.70
C LEU A 29 8.14 -3.92 -1.20
N GLY A 30 7.44 -2.84 -0.82
CA GLY A 30 7.10 -2.55 0.57
C GLY A 30 6.64 -1.10 0.72
N PHE A 31 6.49 -0.69 1.97
CA PHE A 31 6.17 0.69 2.33
C PHE A 31 6.98 1.16 3.54
N HIS A 32 6.98 2.48 3.75
CA HIS A 32 7.43 3.13 4.96
C HIS A 32 6.48 4.29 5.29
N SER A 33 6.19 4.49 6.56
CA SER A 33 5.41 5.61 7.09
C SER A 33 6.37 6.63 7.72
N ASP A 34 6.36 7.85 7.23
CA ASP A 34 7.05 8.98 7.84
C ASP A 34 6.08 9.71 8.75
N ASP A 35 6.10 9.34 10.04
CA ASP A 35 5.22 9.89 11.07
C ASP A 35 5.44 11.40 11.31
N TYR A 36 6.59 11.96 10.90
CA TYR A 36 6.86 13.39 11.04
C TYR A 36 6.20 14.22 9.95
N GLN A 37 5.92 13.62 8.80
CA GLN A 37 5.40 14.31 7.63
C GLN A 37 3.98 13.90 7.26
N ASP A 38 3.34 13.03 8.03
CA ASP A 38 2.04 12.41 7.72
C ASP A 38 2.05 11.83 6.29
N LYS A 39 3.10 11.07 5.95
CA LYS A 39 3.31 10.53 4.59
C LYS A 39 3.56 9.04 4.59
N ILE A 40 3.00 8.39 3.57
CA ILE A 40 3.27 7.00 3.24
C ILE A 40 4.11 6.95 1.97
N LEU A 41 5.25 6.28 2.05
CA LEU A 41 6.16 5.99 0.96
C LEU A 41 5.94 4.56 0.49
N VAL A 42 5.53 4.37 -0.75
CA VAL A 42 5.39 3.04 -1.36
C VAL A 42 6.54 2.80 -2.33
N TYR A 43 7.33 1.77 -2.07
CA TYR A 43 8.46 1.35 -2.91
C TYR A 43 8.00 0.33 -3.92
N PHE A 44 8.30 0.57 -5.19
CA PHE A 44 7.90 -0.34 -6.27
C PHE A 44 8.91 -0.35 -7.40
N GLU A 45 8.98 -1.49 -8.08
CA GLU A 45 9.67 -1.63 -9.36
C GLU A 45 8.67 -1.36 -10.46
N ASN A 46 8.98 -0.38 -11.30
CA ASN A 46 8.11 0.00 -12.40
C ASN A 46 8.46 -0.83 -13.64
N ASP A 47 7.43 -1.41 -14.24
CA ASP A 47 7.48 -1.84 -15.63
C ASP A 47 7.27 -0.61 -16.53
N GLU A 48 7.90 -0.56 -17.71
CA GLU A 48 7.84 0.60 -18.61
C GLU A 48 6.57 0.63 -19.45
N THR A 49 5.60 -0.24 -19.19
CA THR A 49 4.30 -0.25 -19.86
C THR A 49 3.53 1.05 -19.62
N GLU A 50 2.86 1.57 -20.65
CA GLU A 50 1.97 2.74 -20.51
C GLU A 50 0.62 2.39 -19.88
N GLU A 51 0.20 1.12 -19.94
CA GLU A 51 -1.05 0.65 -19.34
C GLU A 51 -1.02 0.84 -17.82
N LYS A 52 -2.07 1.47 -17.26
CA LYS A 52 -2.19 1.73 -15.83
C LYS A 52 -3.13 0.72 -15.18
N LYS A 53 -2.77 0.25 -14.00
CA LYS A 53 -3.63 -0.55 -13.12
C LYS A 53 -3.84 0.18 -11.79
N VAL A 54 -5.09 0.26 -11.36
CA VAL A 54 -5.44 0.72 -10.01
C VAL A 54 -5.26 -0.43 -9.04
N ARG A 55 -4.63 -0.16 -7.91
CA ARG A 55 -4.48 -1.10 -6.79
C ARG A 55 -5.04 -0.44 -5.54
N THR A 56 -5.71 -1.21 -4.72
CA THR A 56 -6.38 -0.74 -3.50
C THR A 56 -5.61 -1.22 -2.29
N PHE A 57 -5.45 -0.35 -1.29
CA PHE A 57 -4.71 -0.63 -0.07
C PHE A 57 -5.53 -0.19 1.13
N ARG A 58 -5.25 -0.79 2.29
CA ARG A 58 -5.90 -0.45 3.55
C ARG A 58 -4.95 -0.69 4.72
N PHE A 59 -4.91 0.24 5.66
CA PHE A 59 -4.38 -0.02 6.99
C PHE A 59 -5.42 -0.77 7.84
N MET A 60 -4.94 -1.77 8.56
CA MET A 60 -5.72 -2.50 9.56
C MET A 60 -5.01 -2.41 10.90
N GLU A 61 -5.78 -2.35 11.98
CA GLU A 61 -5.26 -2.35 13.34
C GLU A 61 -5.15 -3.77 13.90
N ASP A 62 -4.28 -3.95 14.89
CA ASP A 62 -4.27 -5.18 15.67
C ASP A 62 -5.65 -5.43 16.30
N GLY A 63 -6.16 -6.64 16.10
CA GLY A 63 -7.53 -7.02 16.46
C GLY A 63 -8.57 -6.89 15.33
N ASP A 64 -8.26 -6.25 14.20
CA ASP A 64 -9.16 -6.26 13.04
C ASP A 64 -9.30 -7.69 12.48
N SER A 65 -10.55 -8.13 12.28
CA SER A 65 -10.85 -9.44 11.70
C SER A 65 -10.96 -9.37 10.18
N ILE A 66 -10.23 -10.26 9.49
CA ILE A 66 -10.29 -10.39 8.03
C ILE A 66 -11.07 -11.67 7.67
N SER A 67 -12.24 -11.51 7.04
CA SER A 67 -13.08 -12.64 6.66
C SER A 67 -12.50 -13.50 5.53
N ASN A 68 -11.78 -12.86 4.58
CA ASN A 68 -11.21 -13.50 3.39
C ASN A 68 -9.71 -13.18 3.30
N PRO A 69 -8.83 -13.79 4.11
CA PRO A 69 -7.41 -13.43 4.16
C PRO A 69 -6.69 -13.57 2.82
N GLU A 70 -7.16 -14.43 1.92
CA GLU A 70 -6.63 -14.62 0.57
C GLU A 70 -6.84 -13.40 -0.35
N GLU A 71 -7.79 -12.52 -0.03
CA GLU A 71 -8.01 -11.26 -0.75
C GLU A 71 -7.04 -10.16 -0.31
N TYR A 72 -6.13 -10.45 0.64
CA TYR A 72 -5.21 -9.47 1.19
C TYR A 72 -3.77 -9.93 1.05
N ARG A 73 -2.90 -8.99 0.69
CA ARG A 73 -1.46 -9.18 0.71
C ARG A 73 -0.83 -8.20 1.68
N TYR A 74 -0.21 -8.74 2.73
CA TYR A 74 0.55 -7.96 3.69
C TYR A 74 1.76 -7.28 3.04
N LEU A 75 1.97 -6.01 3.35
CA LEU A 75 3.08 -5.22 2.82
C LEU A 75 4.06 -4.72 3.89
N GLY A 76 3.73 -4.83 5.18
CA GLY A 76 4.56 -4.33 6.28
C GLY A 76 3.77 -3.72 7.46
N THR A 77 4.51 -3.27 8.46
CA THR A 77 4.00 -2.61 9.68
C THR A 77 4.44 -1.16 9.69
N ARG A 78 3.56 -0.27 10.16
CA ARG A 78 3.97 1.09 10.50
C ARG A 78 4.70 1.07 11.84
N ASP A 79 6.00 1.35 11.81
CA ASP A 79 6.84 1.38 12.99
C ASP A 79 6.20 2.27 14.07
N SER A 80 6.09 1.78 15.30
CA SER A 80 5.44 2.38 16.48
C SER A 80 3.92 2.26 16.62
N SER A 81 3.18 1.89 15.58
CA SER A 81 1.72 1.69 15.67
C SER A 81 1.34 0.25 15.41
N SER A 82 0.32 -0.26 16.09
CA SER A 82 -0.27 -1.58 15.82
C SER A 82 -1.05 -1.60 14.49
N ARG A 83 -0.53 -0.96 13.43
CA ARG A 83 -1.15 -0.82 12.12
C ARG A 83 -0.33 -1.50 11.03
N PHE A 84 -1.03 -2.24 10.20
CA PHE A 84 -0.48 -3.10 9.15
C PHE A 84 -1.06 -2.66 7.81
N LEU A 85 -0.21 -2.47 6.80
CA LEU A 85 -0.68 -2.15 5.45
C LEU A 85 -0.92 -3.43 4.68
N PHE A 86 -2.12 -3.54 4.12
CA PHE A 86 -2.48 -4.58 3.19
C PHE A 86 -2.82 -3.99 1.82
N GLU A 87 -2.46 -4.72 0.77
CA GLU A 87 -3.09 -4.58 -0.52
C GLU A 87 -4.31 -5.47 -0.60
N ILE A 88 -5.42 -4.93 -1.13
CA ILE A 88 -6.62 -5.68 -1.45
C ILE A 88 -6.48 -6.20 -2.88
N LEU A 89 -6.39 -7.52 -3.01
CA LEU A 89 -6.33 -8.25 -4.26
C LEU A 89 -7.77 -8.39 -4.79
N SER A 90 -8.20 -7.45 -5.62
CA SER A 90 -9.48 -7.58 -6.33
C SER A 90 -9.44 -8.83 -7.23
N ARG A 91 -10.42 -9.73 -7.08
CA ARG A 91 -10.69 -10.79 -8.06
C ARG A 91 -11.10 -10.22 -9.41
#